data_AF-A0A4Q4MXW5-F1
#
_entry.id   AF-A0A4Q4MXW5-F1
#
_cell.length_a   1.000
_cell.length_b   1.000
_cell.length_c   1.000
_cell.angle_alpha   90.00
_cell.angle_beta   90.00
_cell.angle_gamma   90.00
#
_symmetry.space_group_name_H-M   'P 1'
#
loop_
_entity.id
_entity.type
_entity.pdbx_description
1 polymer ?
#
loop_
_entity_poly.entity_id
_entity_poly.type
_entity_poly.pdbx_seq_one_letter_code
_entity_poly.pdbx_strand_id
1 'polypeptide(L)'
;MTLGVGLLISLSISPDLEIIIVVLIVIGLGFGPNFGAPLIALQTRIRESDIASGTAAFGFVRTISGAIGLVIGQVVFQLLMAPYYREIIDSGVTKDIALKFTGGEAMSQSVIITELTESQTHIVRHGFTRALRGMWIFYTIVGAVGLLVSFGIKRTKLHPDSITKLDKMECAPSDDASDINTRARG
;
A
#
# COMPACT_ATOMS: atom_id res chain seq x y z
N MET A 1 7.07 7.83 -4.14
CA MET A 1 5.69 7.37 -3.86
C MET A 1 4.70 8.50 -4.08
N THR A 2 4.66 9.52 -3.21
CA THR A 2 3.73 10.66 -3.30
C THR A 2 3.77 11.41 -4.65
N LEU A 3 4.97 11.68 -5.17
CA LEU A 3 5.13 12.32 -6.49
C LEU A 3 4.60 11.47 -7.64
N GLY A 4 4.79 10.14 -7.61
CA GLY A 4 4.31 9.24 -8.66
C GLY A 4 2.78 9.13 -8.68
N VAL A 5 2.15 9.04 -7.50
CA VAL A 5 0.68 9.06 -7.39
C VAL A 5 0.11 10.43 -7.77
N GLY A 6 0.81 11.52 -7.41
CA GLY A 6 0.43 12.87 -7.82
C GLY A 6 0.50 13.08 -9.32
N LEU A 7 1.42 12.42 -10.02
CA LEU A 7 1.55 12.51 -11.48
C LEU A 7 0.33 11.90 -12.20
N LEU A 8 -0.32 10.89 -11.60
CA LEU A 8 -1.58 10.33 -12.12
C LEU A 8 -2.74 11.33 -12.14
N ILE A 9 -2.66 12.41 -11.34
CA ILE A 9 -3.68 13.48 -11.34
C ILE A 9 -3.68 14.23 -12.68
N SER A 10 -2.51 14.33 -13.32
CA SER A 10 -2.36 14.99 -14.62
C SER A 10 -2.77 14.10 -15.81
N LEU A 11 -3.17 12.86 -15.57
CA LEU A 11 -3.54 11.93 -16.63
C LEU A 11 -4.88 12.35 -17.25
N SER A 12 -4.88 12.53 -18.57
CA SER A 12 -6.05 12.91 -19.36
C SER A 12 -6.93 11.69 -19.70
N ILE A 13 -8.09 11.93 -20.33
CA ILE A 13 -9.06 10.88 -20.75
C ILE A 13 -8.43 9.88 -21.74
N SER A 14 -7.45 10.31 -22.52
CA SER A 14 -6.72 9.49 -23.51
C SER A 14 -5.22 9.74 -23.35
N PRO A 15 -4.56 9.10 -22.37
CA PRO A 15 -3.14 9.28 -22.17
C PRO A 15 -2.34 8.46 -23.17
N ASP A 16 -1.27 9.04 -23.71
CA ASP A 16 -0.31 8.30 -24.53
C ASP A 16 0.37 7.21 -23.69
N LEU A 17 0.56 6.03 -24.28
CA LEU A 17 1.20 4.89 -23.60
C LEU A 17 2.57 5.26 -23.04
N GLU A 18 3.32 6.12 -23.72
CA GLU A 18 4.62 6.60 -23.29
C GLU A 18 4.55 7.33 -21.94
N ILE A 19 3.54 8.19 -21.75
CA ILE A 19 3.31 8.92 -20.49
C ILE A 19 3.00 7.93 -19.38
N ILE A 20 2.15 6.93 -19.66
CA ILE A 20 1.80 5.90 -18.68
C ILE A 20 3.04 5.13 -18.22
N ILE A 21 3.90 4.70 -19.14
CA ILE A 21 5.12 3.94 -18.83
C ILE A 21 6.03 4.76 -17.90
N VAL A 22 6.26 6.04 -18.21
CA VAL A 22 7.09 6.92 -17.39
C VAL A 22 6.50 7.10 -15.99
N VAL A 23 5.19 7.32 -15.89
CA VAL A 23 4.48 7.45 -14.61
C VAL A 23 4.63 6.19 -13.77
N LEU A 24 4.47 5.00 -14.38
CA LEU A 24 4.60 3.72 -13.70
C LEU A 24 6.03 3.46 -13.18
N ILE A 25 7.05 3.87 -13.93
CA ILE A 25 8.46 3.78 -13.47
C ILE A 25 8.65 4.62 -12.21
N VAL A 26 8.16 5.86 -12.19
CA VAL A 26 8.27 6.76 -11.02
C VAL A 26 7.53 6.19 -9.80
N ILE A 27 6.35 5.59 -10.02
CA ILE A 27 5.59 4.90 -8.97
C ILE A 27 6.41 3.70 -8.45
N GLY A 28 6.92 2.86 -9.34
CA GLY A 28 7.70 1.66 -9.02
C GLY A 28 8.96 1.97 -8.21
N LEU A 29 9.72 2.98 -8.61
CA LEU A 29 10.90 3.47 -7.87
C LEU A 29 10.54 3.95 -6.46
N GLY A 30 9.36 4.54 -6.29
CA GLY A 30 8.85 4.90 -4.97
C GLY A 30 8.41 3.70 -4.14
N PHE A 31 7.83 2.67 -4.77
CA PHE A 31 7.26 1.53 -4.08
C PHE A 31 8.32 0.55 -3.62
N GLY A 32 9.34 0.26 -4.42
CA GLY A 32 10.38 -0.74 -4.13
C GLY A 32 11.04 -0.59 -2.75
N PRO A 33 11.59 0.60 -2.40
CA PRO A 33 12.23 0.81 -1.10
C PRO A 33 11.30 0.65 0.10
N ASN A 34 9.98 0.79 -0.08
CA ASN A 34 8.98 0.63 0.98
C ASN A 34 8.81 -0.82 1.44
N PHE A 35 9.37 -1.81 0.73
CA PHE A 35 9.36 -3.20 1.15
C PHE A 35 10.67 -3.59 1.82
N GLY A 36 11.80 -3.19 1.23
CA GLY A 36 13.13 -3.58 1.71
C GLY A 36 13.48 -2.93 3.05
N ALA A 37 13.30 -1.61 3.17
CA ALA A 37 13.76 -0.89 4.37
C ALA A 37 13.05 -1.34 5.66
N PRO A 38 11.71 -1.49 5.71
CA PRO A 38 11.03 -1.96 6.92
C PRO A 38 11.35 -3.42 7.25
N LEU A 39 11.51 -4.28 6.23
CA LEU A 39 11.83 -5.69 6.45
C LEU A 39 13.23 -5.85 7.05
N ILE A 40 14.23 -5.13 6.53
CA ILE A 40 15.60 -5.14 7.09
C ILE A 40 15.59 -4.57 8.52
N ALA A 41 14.84 -3.50 8.76
CA ALA A 41 14.71 -2.94 10.11
C ALA A 41 14.04 -3.91 11.09
N LEU A 42 13.06 -4.70 10.65
CA LEU A 42 12.43 -5.73 11.47
C LEU A 42 13.39 -6.89 11.75
N GLN A 43 14.05 -7.39 10.71
CA GLN A 43 14.98 -8.54 10.81
C GLN A 43 16.18 -8.24 11.73
N THR A 44 16.66 -6.99 11.76
CA THR A 44 17.73 -6.56 12.68
C THR A 44 17.30 -6.40 14.14
N ARG A 45 16.00 -6.51 14.44
CA ARG A 45 15.42 -6.32 15.79
C ARG A 45 14.88 -7.59 16.42
N ILE A 46 14.84 -8.69 15.68
CA ILE A 46 14.32 -9.98 16.12
C ILE A 46 15.46 -11.01 16.16
N ARG A 47 15.30 -12.03 17.00
CA ARG A 47 16.27 -13.15 17.08
C ARG A 47 16.25 -13.93 15.77
N GLU A 48 17.38 -14.54 15.41
CA GLU A 48 17.51 -15.31 14.16
C GLU A 48 16.48 -16.44 14.05
N SER A 49 16.16 -17.09 15.17
CA SER A 49 15.11 -18.12 15.26
C SER A 49 13.72 -17.61 14.87
N ASP A 50 13.46 -16.32 15.06
CA ASP A 50 12.14 -15.69 14.94
C ASP A 50 11.99 -14.93 13.61
N ILE A 51 13.03 -14.89 12.75
CA ILE A 51 13.04 -14.16 11.47
C ILE A 51 11.92 -14.62 10.53
N ALA A 52 11.70 -15.93 10.43
CA ALA A 52 10.66 -16.49 9.58
C ALA A 52 9.26 -16.04 10.03
N SER A 53 8.99 -16.12 11.34
CA SER A 53 7.72 -15.70 11.94
C SER A 53 7.51 -14.19 11.81
N GLY A 54 8.53 -13.38 12.09
CA GLY A 54 8.48 -11.93 11.94
C GLY A 54 8.23 -11.48 10.50
N THR A 55 8.86 -12.14 9.53
CA THR A 55 8.65 -11.86 8.09
C THR A 55 7.22 -12.23 7.66
N ALA A 56 6.70 -13.37 8.14
CA ALA A 56 5.33 -13.78 7.87
C ALA A 56 4.30 -12.78 8.44
N ALA A 57 4.50 -12.32 9.69
CA ALA A 57 3.65 -11.31 10.30
C ALA A 57 3.69 -9.97 9.55
N PHE A 58 4.87 -9.53 9.12
CA PHE A 58 5.02 -8.34 8.28
C PHE A 58 4.24 -8.46 6.97
N GLY A 59 4.37 -9.59 6.28
CA GLY A 59 3.62 -9.88 5.07
C GLY A 59 2.11 -9.89 5.30
N PHE A 60 1.64 -10.49 6.39
CA PHE A 60 0.23 -10.54 6.75
C PHE A 60 -0.37 -9.14 6.97
N VAL A 61 0.28 -8.32 7.79
CA VAL A 61 -0.16 -6.93 8.05
C VAL A 61 -0.19 -6.13 6.76
N ARG A 62 0.81 -6.31 5.89
CA ARG A 62 0.87 -5.65 4.59
C ARG A 62 -0.31 -6.03 3.70
N THR A 63 -0.63 -7.31 3.62
CA THR A 63 -1.76 -7.81 2.81
C THR A 63 -3.09 -7.26 3.31
N ILE A 64 -3.31 -7.24 4.63
CA ILE A 64 -4.53 -6.64 5.23
C ILE A 64 -4.59 -5.14 4.92
N SER A 65 -3.50 -4.43 5.09
CA SER A 65 -3.43 -2.99 4.81
C SER A 65 -3.75 -2.70 3.34
N GLY A 66 -3.27 -3.55 2.42
CA GLY A 66 -3.60 -3.49 1.00
C GLY A 66 -5.10 -3.69 0.75
N ALA A 67 -5.71 -4.71 1.37
CA ALA A 67 -7.14 -4.98 1.24
C ALA A 67 -8.00 -3.81 1.75
N ILE A 68 -7.66 -3.23 2.90
CA ILE A 68 -8.33 -2.03 3.44
C ILE A 68 -8.21 -0.86 2.47
N GLY A 69 -7.01 -0.63 1.93
CA GLY A 69 -6.77 0.41 0.93
C GLY A 69 -7.64 0.23 -0.31
N LEU A 70 -7.76 -0.99 -0.85
CA LEU A 70 -8.61 -1.28 -2.01
C LEU A 70 -10.08 -0.96 -1.72
N VAL A 71 -10.61 -1.36 -0.56
CA VAL A 71 -12.00 -1.08 -0.17
C VAL A 71 -12.25 0.42 -0.05
N ILE A 72 -11.34 1.17 0.59
CA ILE A 72 -11.44 2.64 0.67
C ILE A 72 -11.43 3.25 -0.73
N GLY A 73 -10.55 2.79 -1.62
CA GLY A 73 -10.51 3.24 -3.01
C GLY A 73 -11.85 3.04 -3.71
N GLN A 74 -12.44 1.85 -3.60
CA GLN A 74 -13.74 1.58 -4.21
C GLN A 74 -14.83 2.52 -3.67
N VAL A 75 -14.90 2.74 -2.35
CA VAL A 75 -15.90 3.61 -1.74
C VAL A 75 -15.70 5.07 -2.16
N VAL A 76 -14.46 5.56 -2.18
CA VAL A 76 -14.15 6.93 -2.65
C VAL A 76 -14.50 7.09 -4.12
N PHE A 77 -14.20 6.09 -4.96
CA PHE A 77 -14.58 6.09 -6.37
C PHE A 77 -16.09 6.19 -6.54
N GLN A 78 -16.85 5.31 -5.88
CA GLN A 78 -18.32 5.30 -5.91
C GLN A 78 -18.90 6.64 -5.45
N LEU A 79 -18.34 7.23 -4.38
CA LEU A 79 -18.75 8.54 -3.87
C LEU A 79 -18.52 9.66 -4.89
N LEU A 80 -17.37 9.65 -5.56
CA LEU A 80 -17.03 10.62 -6.61
C LEU A 80 -17.85 10.41 -7.90
N MET A 81 -18.37 9.20 -8.10
CA MET A 81 -19.22 8.83 -9.23
C MET A 81 -20.69 9.17 -9.05
N ALA A 82 -21.17 9.25 -7.82
CA ALA A 82 -22.58 9.50 -7.51
C ALA A 82 -23.19 10.71 -8.25
N PRO A 83 -22.50 11.86 -8.44
CA PRO A 83 -23.05 13.00 -9.18
C PRO A 83 -23.31 12.71 -10.67
N TYR A 84 -22.48 11.85 -11.28
CA TYR A 84 -22.56 11.50 -12.71
C TYR A 84 -23.67 10.49 -13.01
N TYR A 85 -24.23 9.84 -11.99
CA TYR A 85 -25.33 8.89 -12.15
C TYR A 85 -26.54 9.50 -12.90
N ARG A 86 -26.92 10.73 -12.53
CA ARG A 86 -28.05 11.42 -13.17
C ARG A 86 -27.74 11.81 -14.61
N GLU A 87 -26.54 12.31 -14.86
CA GLU A 87 -26.07 12.69 -16.20
C GLU A 87 -26.01 11.48 -17.16
N ILE A 88 -25.61 10.30 -16.64
CA ILE A 88 -25.62 9.06 -17.39
C ILE A 88 -27.06 8.63 -17.73
N ILE A 89 -28.00 8.69 -16.78
CA ILE A 89 -29.40 8.36 -17.05
C ILE A 89 -30.04 9.32 -18.05
N ASP A 90 -29.78 10.62 -17.92
CA ASP A 90 -30.33 11.65 -18.81
C ASP A 90 -29.82 11.51 -20.24
N SER A 91 -28.66 10.85 -20.44
CA SER A 91 -28.13 10.48 -21.76
C SER A 91 -28.84 9.28 -22.41
N GLY A 92 -29.90 8.76 -21.79
CA GLY A 92 -30.70 7.63 -22.29
C GLY A 92 -30.16 6.25 -21.90
N VAL A 93 -29.19 6.18 -20.98
CA VAL A 93 -28.67 4.90 -20.46
C VAL A 93 -29.63 4.33 -19.42
N THR A 94 -29.95 3.05 -19.53
CA THR A 94 -30.83 2.35 -18.59
C THR A 94 -30.28 2.41 -17.16
N LYS A 95 -31.18 2.56 -16.17
CA LYS A 95 -30.81 2.66 -14.75
C LYS A 95 -29.92 1.52 -14.25
N ASP A 96 -30.13 0.30 -14.74
CA ASP A 96 -29.34 -0.89 -14.40
C ASP A 96 -27.86 -0.74 -14.83
N ILE A 97 -27.66 -0.27 -16.07
CA ILE A 97 -26.34 -0.02 -16.64
C ILE A 97 -25.67 1.14 -15.91
N ALA A 98 -26.39 2.23 -15.64
CA ALA A 98 -25.89 3.37 -14.87
C ALA A 98 -25.48 2.99 -13.43
N LEU A 99 -26.24 2.09 -12.79
CA LEU A 99 -25.93 1.55 -11.46
C LEU A 99 -24.65 0.71 -11.48
N LYS A 100 -24.45 -0.13 -12.49
CA LYS A 100 -23.20 -0.88 -12.65
C LYS A 100 -21.99 0.03 -12.83
N PHE A 101 -22.14 1.11 -13.61
CA PHE A 101 -21.06 2.07 -13.82
C PHE A 101 -20.68 2.88 -12.56
N THR A 102 -21.67 3.22 -11.73
CA THR A 102 -21.47 4.08 -10.55
C THR A 102 -21.28 3.30 -9.26
N GLY A 103 -21.74 2.04 -9.20
CA GLY A 103 -21.68 1.13 -8.07
C GLY A 103 -20.36 0.36 -7.93
N GLY A 104 -19.35 0.63 -8.76
CA GLY A 104 -18.02 0.00 -8.68
C GLY A 104 -17.87 -1.32 -9.44
N GLU A 105 -18.97 -1.91 -9.93
CA GLU A 105 -18.98 -3.10 -10.80
C GLU A 105 -18.51 -2.79 -12.24
N ALA A 106 -18.46 -1.51 -12.59
CA ALA A 106 -17.89 -0.99 -13.84
C ALA A 106 -16.50 -1.53 -14.16
N MET A 107 -15.69 -1.78 -13.13
CA MET A 107 -14.31 -2.23 -13.24
C MET A 107 -14.20 -3.71 -13.64
N SER A 108 -15.23 -4.53 -13.39
CA SER A 108 -15.22 -5.97 -13.68
C SER A 108 -15.89 -6.33 -15.01
N GLN A 109 -16.65 -5.42 -15.63
CA GLN A 109 -17.39 -5.72 -16.86
C GLN A 109 -17.05 -4.72 -17.98
N SER A 110 -15.89 -4.92 -18.61
CA SER A 110 -15.47 -4.20 -19.82
C SER A 110 -16.40 -4.39 -21.04
N VAL A 111 -17.35 -5.32 -20.95
CA VAL A 111 -18.25 -5.76 -22.04
C VAL A 111 -19.45 -4.82 -22.26
N ILE A 112 -19.80 -3.93 -21.31
CA ILE A 112 -21.00 -3.08 -21.42
C ILE A 112 -20.78 -1.87 -22.35
N ILE A 113 -19.52 -1.52 -22.65
CA ILE A 113 -19.17 -0.36 -23.47
C ILE A 113 -19.54 -0.58 -24.94
N THR A 114 -19.59 -1.83 -25.39
CA THR A 114 -19.95 -2.21 -26.77
C THR A 114 -21.41 -1.97 -27.12
N GLU A 115 -22.29 -1.78 -26.14
CA GLU A 115 -23.73 -1.53 -26.34
C GLU A 115 -24.09 -0.04 -26.32
N LEU A 116 -23.12 0.85 -26.04
CA LEU A 116 -23.35 2.29 -25.88
C LEU A 116 -23.01 3.07 -27.15
N THR A 117 -23.77 4.14 -27.40
CA THR A 117 -23.44 5.10 -28.46
C THR A 117 -22.16 5.88 -28.11
N GLU A 118 -21.47 6.42 -29.10
CA GLU A 118 -20.23 7.19 -28.91
C GLU A 118 -20.41 8.38 -27.94
N SER A 119 -21.56 9.06 -27.99
CA SER A 119 -21.86 10.17 -27.05
C SER A 119 -22.06 9.71 -25.61
N GLN A 120 -22.71 8.57 -25.39
CA GLN A 120 -22.94 7.99 -24.06
C GLN A 120 -21.61 7.50 -23.46
N THR A 121 -20.76 6.88 -24.29
CA THR A 121 -19.42 6.44 -23.90
C THR A 121 -18.56 7.62 -23.45
N HIS A 122 -18.66 8.77 -24.12
CA HIS A 122 -17.93 9.97 -23.74
C HIS A 122 -18.33 10.48 -22.34
N ILE A 123 -19.63 10.53 -22.03
CA ILE A 123 -20.14 10.97 -20.72
C ILE A 123 -19.65 10.05 -19.60
N VAL A 124 -19.73 8.72 -19.81
CA VAL A 124 -19.26 7.73 -18.84
C VAL A 124 -17.75 7.85 -18.63
N ARG A 125 -16.95 7.94 -19.71
CA ARG A 125 -15.48 8.11 -19.64
C ARG A 125 -15.07 9.40 -18.95
N HIS A 126 -15.79 10.49 -19.20
CA HIS A 126 -15.56 11.78 -18.56
C HIS A 126 -15.77 11.68 -17.05
N GLY A 127 -16.91 11.12 -16.61
CA GLY A 127 -17.15 10.83 -15.19
C GLY A 127 -16.05 9.94 -14.59
N PHE A 128 -15.63 8.90 -15.31
CA PHE A 128 -14.59 7.95 -14.87
C PHE A 128 -13.26 8.63 -14.62
N THR A 129 -12.83 9.43 -15.58
CA THR A 129 -11.56 10.15 -15.48
C THR A 129 -11.59 11.17 -14.35
N ARG A 130 -12.73 11.85 -14.14
CA ARG A 130 -12.91 12.80 -13.04
C ARG A 130 -12.87 12.11 -11.66
N ALA A 131 -13.56 10.98 -11.52
CA ALA A 131 -13.56 10.21 -10.28
C ALA A 131 -12.17 9.61 -9.98
N LEU A 132 -11.49 9.04 -10.98
CA LEU A 132 -10.11 8.55 -10.86
C LEU A 132 -9.16 9.67 -10.45
N ARG A 133 -9.27 10.85 -11.06
CA ARG A 133 -8.45 12.01 -10.68
C ARG A 133 -8.66 12.39 -9.21
N GLY A 134 -9.91 12.38 -8.73
CA GLY A 134 -10.23 12.61 -7.33
C GLY A 134 -9.62 11.55 -6.40
N MET A 135 -9.64 10.28 -6.80
CA MET A 135 -8.96 9.20 -6.07
C MET A 135 -7.44 9.41 -5.98
N TRP A 136 -6.79 9.77 -7.09
CA TRP A 136 -5.36 10.04 -7.11
C TRP A 136 -4.99 11.20 -6.20
N ILE A 137 -5.82 12.26 -6.15
CA ILE A 137 -5.67 13.36 -5.19
C ILE A 137 -5.75 12.84 -3.75
N PHE A 138 -6.78 12.06 -3.42
CA PHE A 138 -6.96 11.48 -2.08
C PHE A 138 -5.73 10.67 -1.66
N TYR A 139 -5.28 9.74 -2.49
CA TYR A 139 -4.09 8.91 -2.19
C TYR A 139 -2.80 9.72 -2.14
N THR A 140 -2.68 10.79 -2.93
CA THR A 140 -1.53 11.71 -2.86
C THR A 140 -1.50 12.43 -1.51
N ILE A 141 -2.64 12.89 -1.00
CA ILE A 141 -2.73 13.53 0.31
C ILE A 141 -2.38 12.52 1.41
N VAL A 142 -2.94 11.31 1.38
CA VAL A 142 -2.62 10.25 2.35
C VAL A 142 -1.12 9.92 2.32
N GLY A 143 -0.53 9.80 1.13
CA GLY A 143 0.91 9.57 0.97
C GLY A 143 1.76 10.74 1.45
N ALA A 144 1.32 11.99 1.25
CA ALA A 144 2.00 13.18 1.74
C ALA A 144 1.97 13.24 3.27
N VAL A 145 0.82 12.96 3.89
CA VAL A 145 0.69 12.86 5.35
C VAL A 145 1.58 11.75 5.90
N GLY A 146 1.58 10.56 5.28
CA GLY A 146 2.48 9.48 5.69
C GLY A 146 3.96 9.84 5.60
N LEU A 147 4.35 10.62 4.57
CA LEU A 147 5.70 11.14 4.42
C LEU A 147 6.04 12.19 5.50
N LEU A 148 5.11 13.09 5.83
CA LEU A 148 5.26 14.06 6.92
C LEU A 148 5.43 13.38 8.29
N VAL A 149 4.61 12.37 8.58
CA VAL A 149 4.74 11.56 9.80
C VAL A 149 6.09 10.86 9.85
N SER A 150 6.59 10.40 8.69
CA SER A 150 7.90 9.74 8.60
C SER A 150 9.07 10.67 8.97
N PHE A 151 8.98 11.97 8.66
CA PHE A 151 9.96 12.96 9.13
C PHE A 151 9.91 13.18 10.65
N GLY A 152 8.76 12.93 11.29
CA GLY A 152 8.59 12.98 12.74
C GLY A 152 9.18 11.80 13.51
N ILE A 153 9.57 10.72 12.83
CA ILE A 153 10.21 9.57 13.47
C ILE A 153 11.65 9.94 13.82
N LYS A 154 11.85 10.34 15.08
CA LYS A 154 13.15 10.67 15.66
C LYS A 154 14.10 9.48 15.46
N ARG A 155 15.26 9.72 14.84
CA ARG A 155 16.32 8.70 14.68
C ARG A 155 16.82 8.27 16.05
N THR A 156 16.27 7.20 16.61
CA THR A 156 16.87 6.55 17.78
C THR A 156 18.13 5.84 17.29
N LYS A 157 19.29 6.43 17.55
CA LYS A 157 20.58 5.79 17.31
C LYS A 157 20.55 4.41 18.00
N LEU A 158 20.82 3.34 17.24
CA LEU A 158 21.16 2.06 17.84
C LEU A 158 22.36 2.31 18.75
N HIS A 159 22.16 2.18 20.07
CA HIS A 159 23.28 2.09 20.99
C HIS A 159 23.99 0.75 20.69
N PRO A 160 25.31 0.75 20.43
CA PRO A 160 26.09 -0.47 20.21
C PRO A 160 26.04 -1.49 21.37
N ASP A 161 25.53 -1.07 22.53
CA ASP A 161 25.56 -1.83 23.78
C ASP A 161 24.80 -3.16 23.77
N SER A 162 23.88 -3.39 22.82
CA SER A 162 23.16 -4.67 22.74
C SER A 162 24.03 -5.81 22.22
N ILE A 163 25.01 -5.53 21.36
CA ILE A 163 25.97 -6.56 20.89
C ILE A 163 26.95 -6.89 22.04
N THR A 164 27.43 -5.88 22.76
CA THR A 164 28.37 -6.07 23.88
C THR A 164 27.74 -6.77 25.08
N LYS A 165 26.43 -6.64 25.32
CA LYS A 165 25.75 -7.33 26.43
C LYS A 165 25.47 -8.80 26.14
N LEU A 166 25.26 -9.18 24.88
CA LEU A 166 25.08 -10.59 24.50
C LEU A 166 26.43 -11.32 24.46
N ASP A 167 27.47 -10.66 23.92
CA ASP A 167 28.85 -11.18 23.93
C ASP A 167 29.38 -11.40 25.36
N LYS A 168 29.11 -10.46 26.29
CA LYS A 168 29.49 -10.62 27.70
C LYS A 168 28.70 -11.70 28.46
N MET A 169 27.53 -12.09 27.98
CA MET A 169 26.72 -13.14 28.61
C MET A 169 27.06 -14.52 28.05
N GLU A 170 27.56 -14.58 26.80
CA GLU A 170 28.10 -15.80 26.17
C GLU A 170 29.54 -16.09 26.60
N CYS A 171 30.37 -15.07 26.84
CA CYS A 171 31.75 -15.23 27.33
C CYS A 171 31.89 -15.29 28.87
N ALA A 172 30.80 -15.26 29.64
CA ALA A 172 30.87 -15.51 31.08
C ALA A 172 31.12 -17.01 31.31
N PRO A 173 32.25 -17.42 31.93
CA PRO A 173 32.48 -18.82 32.24
C PRO A 173 31.40 -19.31 33.19
N SER A 174 30.79 -20.46 32.88
CA SER A 174 29.92 -21.19 33.80
C SER A 174 30.76 -21.77 34.94
N ASP A 175 31.07 -20.95 35.94
CA ASP A 175 31.82 -21.32 37.14
C ASP A 175 30.91 -22.03 38.18
N ASP A 176 30.14 -23.03 37.74
CA ASP A 176 29.21 -23.74 38.64
C ASP A 176 29.02 -25.23 38.28
N ALA A 177 30.13 -25.93 37.99
CA ALA A 177 30.10 -27.37 37.75
C ALA A 177 31.31 -28.15 38.30
N SER A 178 31.96 -27.66 39.38
CA SER A 178 33.09 -28.38 40.01
C SER A 178 32.91 -28.77 41.48
N ASP A 179 31.85 -28.33 42.19
CA ASP A 179 31.77 -28.54 43.65
C ASP A 179 30.77 -29.58 44.18
N ILE A 180 30.10 -30.36 43.33
CA ILE A 180 29.11 -31.36 43.79
C ILE A 180 29.68 -32.79 43.94
N ASN A 181 30.80 -33.13 43.29
CA ASN A 181 31.25 -34.54 43.28
C ASN A 181 32.25 -34.94 44.38
N THR A 182 32.63 -34.02 45.28
CA THR A 182 33.56 -34.33 46.39
C THR A 182 32.85 -34.77 47.68
N ARG A 183 31.51 -34.80 47.72
CA ARG A 183 30.71 -35.22 48.90
C ARG A 183 30.10 -36.62 48.84
N ALA A 184 30.35 -37.40 47.78
CA ALA A 184 29.84 -38.77 47.65
C ALA A 184 30.91 -39.87 47.91
N ARG A 185 32.01 -39.52 48.60
CA ARG A 185 32.99 -40.46 49.15
C ARG A 185 33.30 -40.07 50.59
N GLY A 186 32.43 -40.47 51.51
CA GLY A 186 32.58 -40.40 52.96
C GLY A 186 31.66 -41.42 53.59
#